data_AF-A0A7S3FBP1-F1
#
_entry.id   AF-A0A7S3FBP1-F1
#
_cell.length_a   1.000
_cell.length_b   1.000
_cell.length_c   1.000
_cell.angle_alpha   90.00
_cell.angle_beta   90.00
_cell.angle_gamma   90.00
#
_symmetry.space_group_name_H-M   'P 1'
#
loop_
_entity.id
_entity.type
_entity.pdbx_description
1 polymer ?
#
loop_
_entity_poly.entity_id
_entity_poly.type
_entity_poly.pdbx_seq_one_letter_code
_entity_poly.pdbx_strand_id
1 'polypeptide(L)'
;GPHPATKKFRMPGYCVEYAASNRSTCKGCKTKIDKGELRLGTITPGPGDYDMTAWRHLMCQKHPKGMQDPNELSGLGALRPEDQKKVEEWLVSGGGGKKRSSDDLDSLANMDTKKMKVKEMDAKIKESGIQTGKSKKEKQEALDEVAERAAVEAKYSKLSVPQLKELLALNKQLKGGIKQELVDRCVDGKMYGALPRCPECGGGLLRVVYTQKYGHGGQGTFSCPGFFDDDVFKRCPHTSNTADRLPWHES
;
A
#
# COMPACT_ATOMS: atom_id res chain seq x y z
N GLY A 1 35.99 -37.26 8.57
CA GLY A 1 35.16 -37.02 7.37
C GLY A 1 35.05 -35.53 7.15
N PRO A 2 34.97 -35.04 5.90
CA PRO A 2 34.86 -33.60 5.66
C PRO A 2 33.50 -33.11 6.18
N HIS A 3 33.53 -31.95 6.85
CA HIS A 3 32.35 -31.24 7.34
C HIS A 3 31.38 -30.89 6.20
N PRO A 4 30.05 -30.91 6.41
CA PRO A 4 29.11 -30.39 5.43
C PRO A 4 29.33 -28.88 5.24
N ALA A 5 29.48 -28.47 3.99
CA ALA A 5 29.64 -27.08 3.59
C ALA A 5 28.50 -26.23 4.17
N THR A 6 28.85 -25.18 4.91
CA THR A 6 27.92 -24.18 5.38
C THR A 6 27.20 -23.57 4.18
N LYS A 7 25.87 -23.74 4.08
CA LYS A 7 25.02 -23.03 3.11
C LYS A 7 25.23 -21.53 3.34
N LYS A 8 26.06 -20.88 2.51
CA LYS A 8 26.24 -19.43 2.54
C LYS A 8 24.86 -18.81 2.35
N PHE A 9 24.43 -18.02 3.33
CA PHE A 9 23.16 -17.30 3.29
C PHE A 9 23.27 -16.23 2.18
N ARG A 10 22.83 -16.57 0.96
CA ARG A 10 22.81 -15.62 -0.16
C ARG A 10 21.67 -14.64 0.12
N MET A 11 21.96 -13.34 0.15
CA MET A 11 20.95 -12.32 0.31
C MET A 11 19.87 -12.47 -0.78
N PRO A 12 18.58 -12.24 -0.46
CA PRO A 12 17.53 -12.31 -1.47
C PRO A 12 17.79 -11.26 -2.55
N GLY A 13 17.77 -11.69 -3.81
CA GLY A 13 17.74 -10.75 -4.95
C GLY A 13 16.35 -10.15 -5.09
N TYR A 14 16.25 -8.98 -5.71
CA TYR A 14 14.96 -8.42 -6.09
C TYR A 14 14.93 -8.15 -7.59
N CYS A 15 13.76 -8.34 -8.19
CA CYS A 15 13.53 -8.02 -9.59
C CYS A 15 12.18 -7.33 -9.78
N VAL A 16 12.05 -6.60 -10.88
CA VAL A 16 10.82 -5.95 -11.31
C VAL A 16 10.57 -6.24 -12.79
N GLU A 17 9.32 -6.52 -13.14
CA GLU A 17 8.90 -6.74 -14.53
C GLU A 17 7.40 -6.52 -14.70
N TYR A 18 6.96 -6.45 -15.96
CA TYR A 18 5.55 -6.66 -16.31
C TYR A 18 5.24 -8.15 -16.31
N ALA A 19 4.12 -8.54 -15.69
CA ALA A 19 3.73 -9.92 -15.61
C ALA A 19 3.48 -10.53 -17.00
N ALA A 20 4.29 -11.50 -17.40
CA ALA A 20 4.16 -12.15 -18.72
C ALA A 20 2.82 -12.92 -18.90
N SER A 21 2.20 -13.33 -17.79
CA SER A 21 0.87 -13.98 -17.76
C SER A 21 0.21 -13.78 -16.40
N ASN A 22 -1.11 -14.02 -16.32
CA ASN A 22 -1.89 -13.95 -15.07
C ASN A 22 -1.78 -15.19 -14.16
N ARG A 23 -0.76 -16.05 -14.37
CA ARG A 23 -0.60 -17.30 -13.62
C ARG A 23 -0.08 -17.09 -12.19
N SER A 24 0.64 -16.00 -11.94
CA SER A 24 1.21 -15.69 -10.62
C SER A 24 0.15 -15.18 -9.65
N THR A 25 0.22 -15.65 -8.41
CA THR A 25 -0.55 -15.12 -7.28
C THR A 25 0.37 -14.25 -6.42
N CYS A 26 -0.02 -13.00 -6.17
CA CYS A 26 0.69 -12.08 -5.31
C CYS A 26 0.86 -12.67 -3.90
N LYS A 27 2.09 -12.78 -3.42
CA LYS A 27 2.38 -13.33 -2.09
C LYS A 27 1.95 -12.40 -0.94
N GLY A 28 1.69 -11.12 -1.22
CA GLY A 28 1.20 -10.11 -0.27
C GLY A 28 -0.30 -10.27 -0.02
N CYS A 29 -1.11 -9.92 -1.02
CA CYS A 29 -2.57 -9.89 -0.93
C CYS A 29 -3.28 -11.19 -1.35
N LYS A 30 -2.55 -12.19 -1.86
CA LYS A 30 -3.06 -13.50 -2.29
C LYS A 30 -4.00 -13.50 -3.50
N THR A 31 -4.11 -12.39 -4.23
CA THR A 31 -4.84 -12.32 -5.50
C THR A 31 -3.95 -12.57 -6.71
N LYS A 32 -4.57 -12.83 -7.88
CA LYS A 32 -3.85 -12.94 -9.16
C LYS A 32 -3.24 -11.59 -9.53
N ILE A 33 -2.07 -11.63 -10.17
CA ILE A 33 -1.41 -10.46 -10.79
C ILE A 33 -1.72 -10.55 -12.28
N ASP A 34 -2.30 -9.51 -12.87
CA ASP A 34 -2.78 -9.57 -14.25
C ASP A 34 -1.65 -9.48 -15.28
N LYS A 35 -1.87 -10.04 -16.48
CA LYS A 35 -0.88 -9.97 -17.57
C LYS A 35 -0.63 -8.50 -17.94
N GLY A 36 0.63 -8.09 -17.99
CA GLY A 36 1.05 -6.73 -18.27
C GLY A 36 1.07 -5.81 -17.04
N GLU A 37 0.64 -6.29 -15.87
CA GLU A 37 0.71 -5.55 -14.62
C GLU A 37 2.13 -5.57 -14.05
N LEU A 38 2.56 -4.45 -13.47
CA LEU A 38 3.87 -4.30 -12.85
C LEU A 38 3.95 -5.12 -11.55
N ARG A 39 4.97 -5.98 -11.42
CA ARG A 39 5.18 -6.82 -10.25
C ARG A 39 6.64 -6.83 -9.79
N LEU A 40 6.82 -6.97 -8.48
CA LEU A 40 8.12 -7.15 -7.82
C LEU A 40 8.30 -8.62 -7.42
N GLY A 41 9.44 -9.19 -7.75
CA GLY A 41 9.86 -10.52 -7.33
C GLY A 41 10.93 -10.43 -6.25
N THR A 42 10.78 -11.23 -5.18
CA THR A 42 11.89 -11.54 -4.27
C THR A 42 12.45 -12.91 -4.66
N ILE A 43 13.72 -12.95 -5.06
CA ILE A 43 14.43 -14.13 -5.50
C ILE A 43 15.17 -14.72 -4.30
N THR A 44 14.83 -15.95 -3.92
CA THR A 44 15.48 -16.69 -2.84
C THR A 44 15.96 -18.04 -3.33
N PRO A 45 17.11 -18.56 -2.85
CA PRO A 45 17.53 -19.91 -3.16
C PRO A 45 16.46 -20.93 -2.78
N GLY A 46 16.13 -21.83 -3.70
CA GLY A 46 15.24 -22.96 -3.46
C GLY A 46 15.90 -24.09 -2.67
N PRO A 47 15.17 -25.19 -2.41
CA PRO A 47 15.73 -26.37 -1.75
C PRO A 47 16.87 -27.06 -2.52
N GLY A 48 16.92 -26.89 -3.85
CA GLY A 48 17.97 -27.39 -4.74
C GLY A 48 18.71 -26.28 -5.49
N ASP A 49 19.28 -26.60 -6.66
CA ASP A 49 20.10 -25.69 -7.46
C ASP A 49 19.28 -24.75 -8.36
N TYR A 50 18.16 -24.25 -7.85
CA TYR A 50 17.31 -23.29 -8.55
C TYR A 50 16.85 -22.18 -7.61
N ASP A 51 16.64 -20.99 -8.17
CA ASP A 51 16.07 -19.87 -7.44
C ASP A 51 14.54 -19.88 -7.51
N MET A 52 13.90 -19.46 -6.43
CA MET A 52 12.46 -19.27 -6.33
C MET A 52 12.11 -17.79 -6.29
N THR A 53 11.18 -17.36 -7.14
CA THR A 53 10.70 -15.97 -7.16
C THR A 53 9.33 -15.84 -6.50
N ALA A 54 9.28 -15.06 -5.43
CA ALA A 54 8.04 -14.67 -4.76
C ALA A 54 7.49 -13.36 -5.33
N TRP A 55 6.56 -13.47 -6.28
CA TRP A 55 5.91 -12.32 -6.92
C TRP A 55 4.91 -11.60 -6.03
N ARG A 56 4.90 -10.26 -6.08
CA ARG A 56 3.88 -9.40 -5.47
C ARG A 56 3.57 -8.19 -6.37
N HIS A 57 2.38 -7.60 -6.24
CA HIS A 57 2.14 -6.25 -6.75
C HIS A 57 3.15 -5.28 -6.15
N LEU A 58 3.47 -4.19 -6.87
CA LEU A 58 4.39 -3.15 -6.40
C LEU A 58 4.00 -2.64 -4.99
N MET A 59 2.72 -2.30 -4.80
CA MET A 59 2.18 -1.82 -3.52
C MET A 59 1.99 -2.92 -2.46
N CYS A 60 2.07 -4.20 -2.85
CA CYS A 60 2.01 -5.33 -1.91
C CYS A 60 3.39 -5.72 -1.36
N GLN A 61 4.46 -5.18 -1.93
CA GLN A 61 5.80 -5.55 -1.58
C GLN A 61 6.23 -4.79 -0.32
N LYS A 62 6.68 -5.55 0.69
CA LYS A 62 7.33 -4.92 1.85
C LYS A 62 8.64 -4.33 1.37
N HIS A 63 8.96 -3.14 1.85
CA HIS A 63 10.23 -2.54 1.51
C HIS A 63 11.39 -3.44 1.95
N PRO A 64 12.35 -3.74 1.05
CA PRO A 64 13.49 -4.56 1.40
C PRO A 64 14.37 -3.81 2.40
N LYS A 65 14.56 -4.40 3.60
CA LYS A 65 15.56 -3.88 4.52
C LYS A 65 16.94 -3.92 3.85
N GLY A 66 17.50 -2.75 3.54
CA GLY A 66 18.83 -2.61 2.95
C GLY A 66 18.89 -2.35 1.44
N MET A 67 17.76 -2.41 0.71
CA MET A 67 17.73 -1.99 -0.71
C MET A 67 17.38 -0.51 -0.79
N GLN A 68 18.40 0.30 -1.01
CA GLN A 68 18.25 1.75 -1.22
C GLN A 68 18.65 2.19 -2.62
N ASP A 69 19.46 1.39 -3.31
CA ASP A 69 19.90 1.67 -4.68
C ASP A 69 18.97 0.98 -5.70
N PRO A 70 18.29 1.73 -6.58
CA PRO A 70 17.51 1.18 -7.68
C PRO A 70 18.30 0.25 -8.62
N ASN A 71 19.63 0.39 -8.69
CA ASN A 71 20.48 -0.48 -9.50
C ASN A 71 20.56 -1.92 -8.94
N GLU A 72 20.24 -2.14 -7.67
CA GLU A 72 20.14 -3.49 -7.09
C GLU A 72 18.85 -4.21 -7.51
N LEU A 73 17.91 -3.51 -8.16
CA LEU A 73 16.65 -4.05 -8.64
C LEU A 73 16.77 -4.47 -10.11
N SER A 74 16.93 -5.78 -10.32
CA SER A 74 17.03 -6.35 -11.66
C SER A 74 15.75 -6.09 -12.48
N GLY A 75 15.89 -5.69 -13.74
CA GLY A 75 14.76 -5.45 -14.65
C GLY A 75 14.20 -4.03 -14.66
N LEU A 76 14.68 -3.12 -13.79
CA LEU A 76 14.22 -1.73 -13.73
C LEU A 76 14.37 -1.01 -15.08
N GLY A 77 15.55 -1.10 -15.71
CA GLY A 77 15.83 -0.44 -16.99
C GLY A 77 14.99 -0.94 -18.18
N ALA A 78 14.29 -2.07 -18.05
CA ALA A 78 13.40 -2.60 -19.07
C ALA A 78 11.96 -2.06 -18.95
N LEU A 79 11.64 -1.32 -17.89
CA LEU A 79 10.33 -0.70 -17.71
C LEU A 79 10.19 0.59 -18.51
N ARG A 80 8.96 1.06 -18.69
CA ARG A 80 8.70 2.39 -19.23
C ARG A 80 9.21 3.47 -18.25
N PRO A 81 9.71 4.63 -18.72
CA PRO A 81 10.29 5.67 -17.85
C PRO A 81 9.35 6.11 -16.71
N GLU A 82 8.04 6.20 -16.97
CA GLU A 82 7.05 6.53 -15.95
C GLU A 82 6.93 5.46 -14.85
N ASP A 83 7.12 4.19 -15.18
CA ASP A 83 7.07 3.09 -14.22
C ASP A 83 8.41 2.89 -13.52
N GLN A 84 9.53 3.21 -14.17
CA GLN A 84 10.85 3.30 -13.52
C GLN A 84 10.79 4.28 -12.35
N LYS A 85 10.30 5.50 -12.61
CA LYS A 85 10.14 6.53 -11.58
C LYS A 85 9.25 6.07 -10.42
N LYS A 86 8.14 5.37 -10.70
CA LYS A 86 7.26 4.82 -9.64
C LYS A 86 7.98 3.82 -8.74
N VAL A 87 8.83 2.97 -9.33
CA VAL A 87 9.57 1.94 -8.59
C VAL A 87 10.71 2.56 -7.77
N GLU A 88 11.40 3.55 -8.34
CA GLU A 88 12.41 4.35 -7.63
C GLU A 88 11.79 5.12 -6.46
N GLU A 89 10.64 5.77 -6.68
CA GLU A 89 9.90 6.46 -5.62
C GLU A 89 9.48 5.49 -4.51
N TRP A 90 9.00 4.29 -4.85
CA TRP A 90 8.67 3.23 -3.88
C TRP A 90 9.89 2.75 -3.08
N LEU A 91 11.06 2.63 -3.73
CA LEU A 91 12.33 2.27 -3.10
C LEU A 91 12.81 3.35 -2.12
N VAL A 92 12.77 4.61 -2.53
CA VAL A 92 13.24 5.72 -1.68
C VAL A 92 12.27 5.97 -0.50
N SER A 93 10.98 5.73 -0.70
CA SER A 93 9.97 6.01 0.32
C SER A 93 9.83 4.93 1.40
N GLY A 94 10.60 3.84 1.32
CA GLY A 94 10.51 2.76 2.32
C GLY A 94 9.22 1.93 2.17
N GLY A 95 8.59 1.92 0.99
CA GLY A 95 7.34 1.20 0.72
C GLY A 95 6.10 1.74 1.45
N GLY A 96 6.24 2.78 2.27
CA GLY A 96 5.17 3.70 2.67
C GLY A 96 5.28 4.96 1.83
N GLY A 97 4.19 5.65 1.49
CA GLY A 97 4.28 6.88 0.71
C GLY A 97 5.23 7.89 1.38
N LYS A 98 6.02 8.63 0.57
CA LYS A 98 6.84 9.73 1.07
C LYS A 98 5.94 10.66 1.90
N LYS A 99 6.33 10.95 3.15
CA LYS A 99 5.66 11.97 3.96
C LYS A 99 5.66 13.27 3.15
N ARG A 100 4.47 13.78 2.81
CA ARG A 100 4.32 15.07 2.15
C ARG A 100 4.75 16.18 3.09
N SER A 101 5.33 17.25 2.54
CA SER A 101 5.67 18.42 3.35
C SER A 101 4.38 19.07 3.89
N SER A 102 4.50 19.90 4.94
CA SER A 102 3.37 20.70 5.41
C SER A 102 2.80 21.56 4.28
N ASP A 103 3.68 22.15 3.48
CA ASP A 103 3.33 23.09 2.43
C ASP A 103 2.61 22.39 1.26
N ASP A 104 3.03 21.16 0.92
CA ASP A 104 2.34 20.33 -0.07
C ASP A 104 0.93 19.95 0.41
N LEU A 105 0.80 19.57 1.69
CA LEU A 105 -0.48 19.20 2.27
C LEU A 105 -1.44 20.39 2.33
N ASP A 106 -0.96 21.54 2.79
CA ASP A 106 -1.77 22.76 2.88
C ASP A 106 -2.17 23.26 1.48
N SER A 107 -1.28 23.18 0.49
CA SER A 107 -1.60 23.55 -0.90
C SER A 107 -2.68 22.65 -1.52
N LEU A 108 -2.62 21.34 -1.25
CA LEU A 108 -3.62 20.38 -1.73
C LEU A 108 -4.94 20.51 -0.98
N ALA A 109 -4.90 20.71 0.35
CA ALA A 109 -6.09 20.86 1.19
C ALA A 109 -6.90 22.11 0.85
N ASN A 110 -6.24 23.20 0.43
CA ASN A 110 -6.88 24.47 0.09
C ASN A 110 -7.18 24.64 -1.41
N MET A 111 -7.12 23.56 -2.18
CA MET A 111 -7.36 23.60 -3.62
C MET A 111 -8.82 23.96 -3.96
N ASP A 112 -9.07 25.10 -4.62
CA ASP A 112 -10.41 25.49 -5.12
C ASP A 112 -10.75 24.72 -6.41
N THR A 113 -11.13 23.46 -6.22
CA THR A 113 -11.47 22.51 -7.30
C THR A 113 -12.64 23.00 -8.16
N LYS A 114 -13.66 23.62 -7.55
CA LYS A 114 -14.90 24.06 -8.22
C LYS A 114 -14.67 25.08 -9.34
N LYS A 115 -13.67 25.95 -9.20
CA LYS A 115 -13.33 26.97 -10.21
C LYS A 115 -12.42 26.44 -11.32
N MET A 116 -11.88 25.23 -11.19
CA MET A 116 -10.92 24.71 -12.15
C MET A 116 -11.56 24.43 -13.52
N LYS A 117 -10.80 24.74 -14.56
CA LYS A 117 -11.13 24.34 -15.93
C LYS A 117 -10.77 22.87 -16.13
N VAL A 118 -11.47 22.17 -17.03
CA VAL A 118 -11.23 20.74 -17.30
C VAL A 118 -9.76 20.45 -17.64
N LYS A 119 -9.09 21.31 -18.42
CA LYS A 119 -7.66 21.16 -18.75
C LYS A 119 -6.74 21.21 -17.53
N GLU A 120 -7.07 22.04 -16.54
CA GLU A 120 -6.29 22.14 -15.30
C GLU A 120 -6.53 20.91 -14.42
N MET A 121 -7.78 20.44 -14.34
CA MET A 121 -8.12 19.20 -13.64
C MET A 121 -7.36 18.01 -14.24
N ASP A 122 -7.32 17.90 -15.57
CA ASP A 122 -6.59 16.84 -16.28
C ASP A 122 -5.09 16.82 -15.94
N ALA A 123 -4.47 17.99 -15.81
CA ALA A 123 -3.07 18.09 -15.41
C ALA A 123 -2.86 17.56 -13.98
N LYS A 124 -3.71 17.98 -13.02
CA LYS A 124 -3.60 17.56 -11.62
C LYS A 124 -3.92 16.08 -11.39
N ILE A 125 -4.89 15.54 -12.12
CA ILE A 125 -5.23 14.12 -12.12
C ILE A 125 -4.04 13.29 -12.61
N LYS A 126 -3.41 13.74 -13.70
CA LYS A 126 -2.23 13.07 -14.26
C LYS A 126 -1.05 13.11 -13.30
N GLU A 127 -0.82 14.25 -12.64
CA GLU A 127 0.22 14.41 -11.62
C GLU A 127 -0.03 13.52 -10.39
N SER A 128 -1.29 13.42 -9.95
CA SER A 128 -1.68 12.61 -8.78
C SER A 128 -1.83 11.11 -9.10
N GLY A 129 -1.64 10.71 -10.36
CA GLY A 129 -1.75 9.32 -10.82
C GLY A 129 -3.16 8.72 -10.68
N ILE A 130 -4.20 9.55 -10.74
CA ILE A 130 -5.59 9.13 -10.51
C ILE A 130 -6.18 8.60 -11.82
N GLN A 131 -6.82 7.44 -11.76
CA GLN A 131 -7.65 6.94 -12.85
C GLN A 131 -9.09 7.42 -12.62
N THR A 132 -9.58 8.33 -13.49
CA THR A 132 -10.95 8.86 -13.41
C THR A 132 -11.58 8.94 -14.81
N GLY A 133 -12.90 9.11 -14.84
CA GLY A 133 -13.68 9.22 -16.05
C GLY A 133 -13.43 10.50 -16.85
N LYS A 134 -14.08 10.62 -18.01
CA LYS A 134 -13.89 11.76 -18.91
C LYS A 134 -14.67 12.99 -18.48
N SER A 135 -15.71 12.84 -17.67
CA SER A 135 -16.61 13.95 -17.36
C SER A 135 -15.98 14.95 -16.40
N LYS A 136 -16.41 16.22 -16.47
CA LYS A 136 -15.96 17.25 -15.53
C LYS A 136 -16.33 16.89 -14.08
N LYS A 137 -17.48 16.24 -13.87
CA LYS A 137 -17.97 15.87 -12.55
C LYS A 137 -17.10 14.80 -11.88
N GLU A 138 -16.74 13.73 -12.58
CA GLU A 138 -15.90 12.66 -12.03
C GLU A 138 -14.48 13.16 -11.71
N LYS A 139 -13.95 14.07 -12.54
CA LYS A 139 -12.65 14.72 -12.30
C LYS A 139 -12.67 15.61 -11.06
N GLN A 140 -13.75 16.35 -10.89
CA GLN A 140 -14.01 17.19 -9.74
C GLN A 140 -14.08 16.35 -8.46
N GLU A 141 -14.87 15.28 -8.44
CA GLU A 141 -15.01 14.37 -7.29
C GLU A 141 -13.68 13.72 -6.90
N ALA A 142 -12.86 13.32 -7.89
CA ALA A 142 -11.54 12.76 -7.64
C ALA A 142 -10.58 13.78 -7.00
N LEU A 143 -10.59 15.04 -7.45
CA LEU A 143 -9.77 16.10 -6.88
C LEU A 143 -10.27 16.54 -5.50
N ASP A 144 -11.58 16.48 -5.26
CA ASP A 144 -12.18 16.71 -3.94
C ASP A 144 -11.71 15.64 -2.94
N GLU A 145 -11.68 14.36 -3.33
CA GLU A 145 -11.11 13.28 -2.50
C GLU A 145 -9.62 13.53 -2.17
N VAL A 146 -8.84 14.03 -3.13
CA VAL A 146 -7.42 14.37 -2.92
C VAL A 146 -7.27 15.49 -1.89
N ALA A 147 -8.06 16.56 -2.03
CA ALA A 147 -8.04 17.71 -1.14
C ALA A 147 -8.47 17.31 0.28
N GLU A 148 -9.55 16.54 0.41
CA GLU A 148 -10.04 16.03 1.68
C GLU A 148 -9.01 15.13 2.36
N ARG A 149 -8.43 14.17 1.64
CA ARG A 149 -7.38 13.31 2.18
C ARG A 149 -6.17 14.12 2.65
N ALA A 150 -5.77 15.15 1.90
CA ALA A 150 -4.65 16.03 2.29
C ALA A 150 -4.96 16.81 3.57
N ALA A 151 -6.19 17.32 3.73
CA ALA A 151 -6.62 18.02 4.93
C ALA A 151 -6.60 17.09 6.16
N VAL A 152 -7.07 15.84 6.00
CA VAL A 152 -7.04 14.83 7.06
C VAL A 152 -5.60 14.42 7.42
N GLU A 153 -4.72 14.26 6.43
CA GLU A 153 -3.30 13.97 6.65
C GLU A 153 -2.59 15.14 7.36
N ALA A 154 -2.89 16.39 7.00
CA ALA A 154 -2.39 17.59 7.67
C ALA A 154 -2.84 17.64 9.14
N LYS A 155 -4.09 17.25 9.44
CA LYS A 155 -4.60 17.14 10.81
C LYS A 155 -3.83 16.10 11.62
N TYR A 156 -3.75 14.86 11.14
CA TYR A 156 -3.18 13.76 11.93
C TYR A 156 -1.65 13.77 12.00
N SER A 157 -0.96 14.35 11.01
CA SER A 157 0.50 14.49 11.04
C SER A 157 1.00 15.41 12.17
N LYS A 158 0.15 16.35 12.63
CA LYS A 158 0.41 17.25 13.77
C LYS A 158 0.29 16.54 15.12
N LEU A 159 -0.41 15.40 15.20
CA LEU A 159 -0.53 14.64 16.44
C LEU A 159 0.77 13.92 16.81
N SER A 160 0.97 13.72 18.11
CA SER A 160 2.04 12.89 18.64
C SER A 160 1.75 11.39 18.47
N VAL A 161 2.78 10.55 18.54
CA VAL A 161 2.63 9.09 18.46
C VAL A 161 1.68 8.54 19.54
N PRO A 162 1.71 8.98 20.81
CA PRO A 162 0.74 8.56 21.81
C PRO A 162 -0.71 8.89 21.43
N GLN A 163 -0.98 10.13 20.99
CA GLN A 163 -2.32 10.56 20.58
C GLN A 163 -2.84 9.75 19.38
N LEU A 164 -1.97 9.45 18.40
CA LEU A 164 -2.34 8.60 17.26
C LEU A 164 -2.67 7.17 17.70
N LYS A 165 -1.91 6.61 18.65
CA LYS A 165 -2.17 5.26 19.18
C LYS A 165 -3.46 5.21 19.99
N GLU A 166 -3.81 6.27 20.71
CA GLU A 166 -5.07 6.40 21.43
C GLU A 166 -6.27 6.44 20.47
N LEU A 167 -6.19 7.27 19.43
CA LEU A 167 -7.21 7.34 18.37
C LEU A 167 -7.40 5.99 17.66
N LEU A 168 -6.30 5.29 17.35
CA LEU A 168 -6.35 3.95 16.78
C LEU A 168 -6.92 2.92 17.77
N ALA A 169 -6.66 3.06 19.06
CA ALA A 169 -7.21 2.19 20.10
C ALA A 169 -8.73 2.32 20.20
N LEU A 170 -9.24 3.56 20.19
CA LEU A 170 -10.68 3.86 20.19
C LEU A 170 -11.41 3.14 19.05
N ASN A 171 -10.74 3.08 17.88
CA ASN A 171 -11.26 2.43 16.68
C ASN A 171 -10.86 0.95 16.54
N LYS A 172 -10.29 0.33 17.58
CA LYS A 172 -9.85 -1.08 17.60
C LYS A 172 -8.88 -1.45 16.45
N GLN A 173 -8.06 -0.49 16.03
CA GLN A 173 -7.11 -0.62 14.93
C GLN A 173 -5.71 -1.03 15.40
N LEU A 174 -4.85 -1.41 14.44
CA LEU A 174 -3.45 -1.74 14.69
C LEU A 174 -2.64 -0.48 15.09
N LYS A 175 -1.92 -0.57 16.22
CA LYS A 175 -1.17 0.53 16.84
C LYS A 175 0.35 0.46 16.64
N GLY A 176 0.84 -0.55 15.91
CA GLY A 176 2.27 -0.76 15.66
C GLY A 176 2.80 0.04 14.46
N GLY A 177 4.11 0.26 14.39
CA GLY A 177 4.76 0.95 13.27
C GLY A 177 5.31 2.33 13.62
N ILE A 178 5.91 2.98 12.61
CA ILE A 178 6.45 4.34 12.71
C ILE A 178 5.33 5.39 12.66
N LYS A 179 5.63 6.65 13.03
CA LYS A 179 4.64 7.74 13.08
C LYS A 179 3.82 7.87 11.77
N GLN A 180 4.47 7.81 10.61
CA GLN A 180 3.78 7.95 9.32
C GLN A 180 2.76 6.82 9.09
N GLU A 181 3.08 5.57 9.44
CA GLU A 181 2.11 4.47 9.32
C GLU A 181 0.90 4.65 10.24
N LEU A 182 1.09 5.24 11.42
CA LEU A 182 -0.03 5.55 12.32
C LEU A 182 -0.91 6.65 11.73
N VAL A 183 -0.30 7.71 11.17
CA VAL A 183 -1.01 8.77 10.45
C VAL A 183 -1.81 8.17 9.29
N ASP A 184 -1.18 7.35 8.44
CA ASP A 184 -1.83 6.75 7.28
C ASP A 184 -3.04 5.89 7.68
N ARG A 185 -2.96 5.14 8.78
CA ARG A 185 -4.11 4.38 9.31
C ARG A 185 -5.23 5.27 9.86
N CYS A 186 -4.88 6.38 10.53
CA CYS A 186 -5.89 7.34 10.97
C CYS A 186 -6.56 8.04 9.79
N VAL A 187 -5.80 8.43 8.77
CA VAL A 187 -6.32 9.01 7.53
C VAL A 187 -7.26 8.01 6.86
N ASP A 188 -6.82 6.77 6.69
CA ASP A 188 -7.65 5.71 6.09
C ASP A 188 -8.96 5.50 6.84
N GLY A 189 -8.87 5.40 8.17
CA GLY A 189 -10.02 5.25 9.05
C GLY A 189 -10.97 6.44 8.95
N LYS A 190 -10.47 7.67 8.94
CA LYS A 190 -11.31 8.87 8.83
C LYS A 190 -11.99 8.99 7.46
N MET A 191 -11.29 8.66 6.39
CA MET A 191 -11.82 8.75 5.03
C MET A 191 -12.86 7.67 4.73
N TYR A 192 -12.64 6.45 5.22
CA TYR A 192 -13.39 5.27 4.74
C TYR A 192 -14.00 4.41 5.84
N GLY A 193 -13.75 4.71 7.11
CA GLY A 193 -14.15 3.90 8.26
C GLY A 193 -13.07 2.93 8.74
N ALA A 194 -13.23 2.51 9.99
CA ALA A 194 -12.35 1.58 10.67
C ALA A 194 -12.42 0.17 10.06
N LEU A 195 -11.26 -0.48 9.90
CA LEU A 195 -11.21 -1.84 9.37
C LEU A 195 -11.93 -2.81 10.33
N PRO A 196 -12.82 -3.67 9.82
CA PRO A 196 -13.56 -4.58 10.65
C PRO A 196 -12.70 -5.78 11.06
N ARG A 197 -13.17 -6.49 12.08
CA ARG A 197 -12.71 -7.86 12.35
C ARG A 197 -13.13 -8.76 11.18
N CYS A 198 -12.34 -9.81 10.96
CA CYS A 198 -12.59 -10.77 9.91
C CYS A 198 -13.97 -11.41 10.12
N PRO A 199 -14.86 -11.37 9.12
CA PRO A 199 -16.21 -11.93 9.26
C PRO A 199 -16.20 -13.46 9.36
N GLU A 200 -15.11 -14.11 8.91
CA GLU A 200 -14.98 -15.56 8.90
C GLU A 200 -14.48 -16.11 10.24
N CYS A 201 -13.41 -15.53 10.81
CA CYS A 201 -12.84 -16.04 12.06
C CYS A 201 -13.17 -15.21 13.31
N GLY A 202 -13.71 -14.00 13.15
CA GLY A 202 -14.00 -13.06 14.24
C GLY A 202 -12.75 -12.47 14.94
N GLY A 203 -11.61 -13.17 14.93
CA GLY A 203 -10.42 -12.77 15.67
C GLY A 203 -9.49 -11.82 14.91
N GLY A 204 -9.19 -12.11 13.64
CA GLY A 204 -8.21 -11.35 12.87
C GLY A 204 -8.71 -9.97 12.46
N LEU A 205 -7.92 -8.92 12.65
CA LEU A 205 -8.21 -7.59 12.07
C LEU A 205 -7.84 -7.60 10.58
N LEU A 206 -8.79 -7.27 9.70
CA LEU A 206 -8.52 -7.29 8.25
C LEU A 206 -7.40 -6.31 7.89
N ARG A 207 -6.58 -6.70 6.92
CA ARG A 207 -5.61 -5.82 6.25
C ARG A 207 -6.11 -5.53 4.86
N VAL A 208 -6.04 -4.29 4.43
CA VAL A 208 -6.40 -3.87 3.07
C VAL A 208 -5.15 -3.52 2.27
N VAL A 209 -5.16 -3.86 0.99
CA VAL A 209 -4.24 -3.31 -0.02
C VAL A 209 -5.07 -2.62 -1.07
N TYR A 210 -4.77 -1.35 -1.34
CA TYR A 210 -5.38 -0.60 -2.43
C TYR A 210 -4.57 -0.77 -3.71
N THR A 211 -5.28 -0.94 -4.82
CA THR A 211 -4.69 -1.01 -6.17
C THR A 211 -4.28 0.37 -6.68
N GLN A 212 -4.88 1.43 -6.15
CA GLN A 212 -4.60 2.82 -6.44
C GLN A 212 -4.75 3.69 -5.20
N LYS A 213 -4.12 4.87 -5.19
CA LYS A 213 -4.08 5.76 -4.02
C LYS A 213 -5.40 6.50 -3.74
N TYR A 214 -6.21 6.72 -4.77
CA TYR A 214 -7.47 7.48 -4.74
C TYR A 214 -8.54 6.76 -5.56
N GLY A 215 -9.81 7.10 -5.38
CA GLY A 215 -10.92 6.55 -6.18
C GLY A 215 -11.21 5.07 -5.88
N HIS A 216 -10.74 4.56 -4.74
CA HIS A 216 -10.99 3.18 -4.32
C HIS A 216 -12.16 3.06 -3.33
N GLY A 217 -12.70 4.18 -2.83
CA GLY A 217 -13.90 4.20 -1.98
C GLY A 217 -13.79 3.35 -0.71
N GLY A 218 -12.58 3.23 -0.15
CA GLY A 218 -12.31 2.36 0.99
C GLY A 218 -12.26 0.86 0.70
N GLN A 219 -12.50 0.45 -0.55
CA GLN A 219 -12.46 -0.94 -0.99
C GLN A 219 -11.11 -1.28 -1.62
N GLY A 220 -10.76 -2.55 -1.63
CA GLY A 220 -9.46 -3.05 -2.04
C GLY A 220 -9.34 -4.52 -1.74
N THR A 221 -8.15 -5.09 -1.85
CA THR A 221 -7.95 -6.49 -1.49
C THR A 221 -7.76 -6.61 0.02
N PHE A 222 -8.77 -7.12 0.70
CA PHE A 222 -8.74 -7.44 2.10
C PHE A 222 -8.23 -8.86 2.32
N SER A 223 -7.41 -9.05 3.36
CA SER A 223 -6.93 -10.35 3.78
C SER A 223 -6.88 -10.44 5.30
N CYS A 224 -7.25 -11.60 5.84
CA CYS A 224 -7.10 -11.87 7.26
C CYS A 224 -5.66 -12.33 7.54
N PRO A 225 -4.92 -11.66 8.44
CA PRO A 225 -3.59 -12.10 8.83
C PRO A 225 -3.61 -13.29 9.80
N GLY A 226 -4.79 -13.79 10.19
CA GLY A 226 -4.96 -14.67 11.35
C GLY A 226 -4.99 -13.88 12.66
N PHE A 227 -5.06 -14.59 13.77
CA PHE A 227 -5.02 -14.03 15.12
C PHE A 227 -4.36 -15.01 16.09
N PHE A 228 -3.97 -14.51 17.26
CA PHE A 228 -3.57 -15.36 18.37
C PHE A 228 -4.77 -15.59 19.26
N ASP A 229 -5.04 -16.85 19.53
CA ASP A 229 -6.01 -17.33 20.51
C ASP A 229 -5.19 -17.94 21.63
N ASP A 230 -5.11 -17.22 22.75
CA ASP A 230 -4.07 -17.37 23.76
C ASP A 230 -2.67 -17.36 23.11
N ASP A 231 -1.87 -18.40 23.31
CA ASP A 231 -0.52 -18.54 22.74
C ASP A 231 -0.50 -19.31 21.40
N VAL A 232 -1.67 -19.64 20.86
CA VAL A 232 -1.79 -20.42 19.62
C VAL A 232 -2.18 -19.52 18.46
N PHE A 233 -1.29 -19.42 17.48
CA PHE A 233 -1.61 -18.71 16.23
C PHE A 233 -2.64 -19.48 15.40
N LYS A 234 -3.80 -18.86 15.19
CA LYS A 234 -4.87 -19.34 14.33
C LYS A 234 -4.77 -18.67 12.97
N ARG A 235 -4.44 -19.46 11.94
CA ARG A 235 -4.45 -19.02 10.55
C ARG A 235 -5.88 -18.95 10.02
N CYS A 236 -6.19 -17.93 9.25
CA CYS A 236 -7.45 -17.79 8.52
C CYS A 236 -7.14 -17.50 7.05
N PRO A 237 -7.73 -18.22 6.09
CA PRO A 237 -7.48 -18.03 4.66
C PRO A 237 -8.31 -16.89 4.05
N HIS A 238 -9.15 -16.20 4.84
CA HIS A 238 -10.09 -15.20 4.36
C HIS A 238 -9.43 -14.12 3.50
N THR A 239 -10.02 -13.89 2.33
CA THR A 239 -9.71 -12.79 1.43
C THR A 239 -10.98 -12.29 0.76
N SER A 240 -11.09 -10.99 0.54
CA SER A 240 -12.20 -10.38 -0.19
C SER A 240 -11.72 -9.13 -0.94
N ASN A 241 -12.51 -8.67 -1.91
CA ASN A 241 -12.28 -7.36 -2.55
C ASN A 241 -13.14 -6.25 -1.95
N THR A 242 -13.99 -6.61 -0.98
CA THR A 242 -14.87 -5.68 -0.28
C THR A 242 -14.91 -5.98 1.22
N ALA A 243 -15.12 -4.95 2.02
CA ALA A 243 -15.40 -5.09 3.45
C ALA A 243 -16.32 -3.97 3.93
N ASP A 244 -17.27 -4.35 4.79
CA ASP A 244 -18.12 -3.41 5.51
C ASP A 244 -17.34 -2.80 6.67
N ARG A 245 -16.97 -1.53 6.52
CA ARG A 245 -16.17 -0.80 7.50
C ARG A 245 -17.04 -0.21 8.59
N LEU A 246 -16.47 -0.14 9.79
CA LEU A 246 -17.14 0.45 10.94
C LEU A 246 -16.99 1.98 10.91
N PRO A 247 -17.95 2.75 11.48
CA PRO A 247 -17.79 4.19 11.65
C PRO A 247 -16.49 4.54 12.38
N TRP A 248 -15.85 5.64 11.96
CA TRP A 248 -14.64 6.15 12.62
C TRP A 248 -15.00 7.13 13.73
N HIS A 249 -14.45 6.91 14.92
CA HIS A 249 -14.67 7.74 16.10
C HIS A 249 -13.43 8.59 16.40
N GLU A 250 -13.62 9.86 16.72
CA GLU A 250 -12.52 10.78 17.08
C GLU A 250 -12.51 11.17 18.57
N SER A 251 -13.54 10.77 19.30
CA SER A 251 -13.78 11.01 20.73
C SER A 251 -14.73 9.96 21.27
#